data_AF-A0AA37BBP5-F1
#
_entry.id   AF-A0AA37BBP5-F1
#
_cell.length_a   1.000
_cell.length_b   1.000
_cell.length_c   1.000
_cell.angle_alpha   90.00
_cell.angle_beta   90.00
_cell.angle_gamma   90.00
#
_symmetry.space_group_name_H-M   'P 1'
#
loop_
_entity.id
_entity.type
_entity.pdbx_description
1 polymer ?
#
loop_
_entity_poly.entity_id
_entity_poly.type
_entity_poly.pdbx_seq_one_letter_code
_entity_poly.pdbx_strand_id
1 'polypeptide(L)'
;MSGEPPPEGTGTPENTGGPGGPGASGGPGVPGDSEGAGDSGGPDPREDSQDSGGSAEAGDPDGSLSPGRSGRPSAFGDGLRLAVGTLSVFPVRPGTVDRRAGGRAMALAPLVGALLGGVAAVVLSAALWLGVSPLLASVLAVGTLALLTRALHLDGLADLADGLGSGRPAEQALDIMKRSDIGPFGVVTLVLVLGVQVAALAEASAAGYGPVALVAACVTGRLAITWACREGVPAARPGGLGATVAGTVRRGPALAATALSLAGLAVLTSAYCLGALRLLPPDDAFGRRYEEYTSVEGTGIGSYAQLEGTEADPVRSDVVGVSLAPAADLPASWSPLVLFLGLPAVAAGLLAASVLRRRAVRRLGGITGDVLGALAETAAAAALLACVALW
;
A
#
# COMPACT_ATOMS: atom_id res chain seq x y z
N MET A 1 -33.51 -27.38 -60.28
CA MET A 1 -34.14 -26.06 -60.50
C MET A 1 -33.54 -25.15 -59.44
N SER A 2 -32.51 -24.35 -59.72
CA SER A 2 -32.51 -23.13 -60.57
C SER A 2 -33.30 -22.01 -59.89
N GLY A 3 -32.77 -20.81 -59.62
CA GLY A 3 -31.41 -20.26 -59.82
C GLY A 3 -31.41 -18.73 -59.57
N GLU A 4 -30.23 -18.15 -59.33
CA GLU A 4 -29.79 -16.72 -59.48
C GLU A 4 -30.65 -15.50 -59.02
N PRO A 5 -30.06 -14.27 -58.90
CA PRO A 5 -30.61 -13.15 -58.12
C PRO A 5 -31.07 -11.92 -58.98
N PRO A 6 -30.70 -10.65 -58.68
CA PRO A 6 -31.62 -9.57 -58.27
C PRO A 6 -31.89 -8.53 -59.37
N PRO A 7 -32.45 -7.34 -59.03
CA PRO A 7 -31.70 -6.12 -59.38
C PRO A 7 -31.72 -4.98 -58.34
N GLU A 8 -30.78 -4.04 -58.51
CA GLU A 8 -30.64 -2.77 -57.77
C GLU A 8 -31.34 -1.58 -58.47
N GLY A 9 -31.39 -0.44 -57.77
CA GLY A 9 -31.56 0.91 -58.35
C GLY A 9 -32.78 1.68 -57.83
N THR A 10 -32.81 3.01 -57.74
CA THR A 10 -31.80 4.11 -57.85
C THR A 10 -32.49 5.39 -57.31
N GLY A 11 -31.76 6.35 -56.70
CA GLY A 11 -32.38 7.66 -56.37
C GLY A 11 -31.59 8.51 -55.37
N THR A 12 -31.33 9.77 -55.73
CA THR A 12 -30.52 10.77 -54.99
C THR A 12 -31.29 11.57 -53.93
N PRO A 13 -30.61 12.21 -52.95
CA PRO A 13 -31.25 13.12 -52.00
C PRO A 13 -31.52 14.51 -52.61
N GLU A 14 -32.66 15.12 -52.28
CA GLU A 14 -32.96 16.51 -52.66
C GLU A 14 -32.41 17.53 -51.65
N ASN A 15 -31.89 18.62 -52.21
CA ASN A 15 -31.44 19.83 -51.53
C ASN A 15 -32.45 20.94 -51.84
N THR A 16 -32.95 21.64 -50.82
CA THR A 16 -33.66 22.92 -51.00
C THR A 16 -33.05 23.96 -50.09
N GLY A 17 -32.76 25.15 -50.62
CA GLY A 17 -32.08 26.20 -49.88
C GLY A 17 -32.44 27.62 -50.31
N GLY A 18 -32.19 28.56 -49.40
CA GLY A 18 -32.17 30.01 -49.63
C GLY A 18 -33.53 30.71 -49.78
N PRO A 19 -33.54 32.05 -49.98
CA PRO A 19 -32.38 32.96 -50.08
C PRO A 19 -32.47 34.25 -49.19
N GLY A 20 -31.39 35.06 -49.16
CA GLY A 20 -31.46 36.49 -48.78
C GLY A 20 -30.24 37.08 -48.05
N GLY A 21 -29.41 37.87 -48.73
CA GLY A 21 -28.46 38.84 -48.14
C GLY A 21 -28.91 40.29 -48.42
N PRO A 22 -28.03 41.32 -48.54
CA PRO A 22 -26.57 41.35 -48.28
C PRO A 22 -26.04 42.66 -47.60
N GLY A 23 -24.70 42.73 -47.39
CA GLY A 23 -23.90 43.98 -47.28
C GLY A 23 -23.39 44.37 -45.88
N ALA A 24 -22.32 45.17 -45.70
CA ALA A 24 -21.21 45.58 -46.59
C ALA A 24 -20.11 46.32 -45.76
N SER A 25 -18.91 46.51 -46.35
CA SER A 25 -17.72 47.27 -45.83
C SER A 25 -16.96 46.70 -44.62
N GLY A 26 -15.62 46.78 -44.51
CA GLY A 26 -14.58 47.25 -45.44
C GLY A 26 -13.15 47.07 -44.85
N GLY A 27 -12.12 46.87 -45.69
CA GLY A 27 -10.68 46.82 -45.30
C GLY A 27 -10.02 48.22 -45.27
N PRO A 28 -8.67 48.40 -45.37
CA PRO A 28 -7.54 47.46 -45.65
C PRO A 28 -6.49 47.42 -44.48
N GLY A 29 -5.26 46.85 -44.54
CA GLY A 29 -4.58 45.95 -45.50
C GLY A 29 -3.02 46.01 -45.44
N VAL A 30 -2.35 44.87 -45.68
CA VAL A 30 -1.11 44.54 -46.48
C VAL A 30 -0.01 45.63 -46.72
N PRO A 31 1.33 45.34 -46.83
CA PRO A 31 2.13 44.08 -46.81
C PRO A 31 3.29 44.06 -45.77
N GLY A 32 4.18 43.06 -45.83
CA GLY A 32 5.51 43.06 -45.19
C GLY A 32 6.65 43.23 -46.22
N ASP A 33 7.91 43.04 -45.82
CA ASP A 33 9.08 43.03 -46.72
C ASP A 33 10.26 42.20 -46.16
N SER A 34 11.22 41.88 -47.04
CA SER A 34 12.46 41.12 -46.77
C SER A 34 13.69 41.82 -47.37
N GLU A 35 14.89 41.38 -46.97
CA GLU A 35 16.23 41.77 -47.49
C GLU A 35 16.85 43.10 -47.00
N GLY A 36 18.18 43.12 -46.86
CA GLY A 36 18.98 44.31 -46.53
C GLY A 36 20.28 44.00 -45.77
N ALA A 37 21.45 44.20 -46.39
CA ALA A 37 22.78 43.83 -45.87
C ALA A 37 23.58 45.02 -45.28
N GLY A 38 24.72 44.71 -44.63
CA GLY A 38 25.75 45.68 -44.15
C GLY A 38 26.23 45.31 -42.74
N ASP A 39 27.26 44.48 -42.56
CA ASP A 39 28.69 44.77 -42.66
C ASP A 39 29.22 45.83 -41.67
N SER A 40 30.01 45.38 -40.68
CA SER A 40 31.28 46.03 -40.34
C SER A 40 32.18 45.13 -39.45
N GLY A 41 33.22 44.55 -40.06
CA GLY A 41 34.57 44.47 -39.45
C GLY A 41 34.85 43.54 -38.25
N GLY A 42 35.54 42.43 -38.53
CA GLY A 42 36.68 42.01 -37.70
C GLY A 42 37.93 42.91 -37.92
N PRO A 43 39.14 42.58 -37.42
CA PRO A 43 39.67 41.21 -37.41
C PRO A 43 40.41 40.77 -36.13
N ASP A 44 40.95 39.56 -36.25
CA ASP A 44 41.60 38.66 -35.29
C ASP A 44 43.12 38.97 -35.07
N PRO A 45 43.98 38.01 -34.69
CA PRO A 45 44.59 37.90 -33.36
C PRO A 45 46.05 38.38 -33.29
N ARG A 46 46.64 38.35 -32.08
CA ARG A 46 48.09 38.17 -31.91
C ARG A 46 48.42 37.19 -30.79
N GLU A 47 49.16 36.16 -31.17
CA GLU A 47 50.01 35.39 -30.26
C GLU A 47 51.09 36.33 -29.70
N ASP A 48 51.54 36.09 -28.47
CA ASP A 48 52.94 36.28 -28.12
C ASP A 48 53.35 35.36 -26.97
N SER A 49 54.66 35.13 -26.84
CA SER A 49 55.22 33.90 -26.27
C SER A 49 56.07 34.09 -25.00
N GLN A 50 56.32 32.98 -24.29
CA GLN A 50 57.36 32.80 -23.24
C GLN A 50 57.04 33.56 -21.91
N ASP A 51 57.53 33.17 -20.72
CA ASP A 51 58.83 32.58 -20.40
C ASP A 51 58.91 31.79 -19.06
N SER A 52 59.98 30.99 -18.95
CA SER A 52 60.78 30.45 -17.83
C SER A 52 60.27 30.17 -16.39
N GLY A 53 60.82 29.08 -15.83
CA GLY A 53 61.24 28.94 -14.42
C GLY A 53 60.15 28.60 -13.38
N GLY A 54 60.22 27.54 -12.56
CA GLY A 54 61.31 26.62 -12.26
C GLY A 54 61.80 26.78 -10.82
N SER A 55 61.24 26.02 -9.88
CA SER A 55 61.85 25.69 -8.57
C SER A 55 61.12 24.51 -7.94
N ALA A 56 61.88 23.53 -7.45
CA ALA A 56 61.38 22.44 -6.64
C ALA A 56 61.79 22.69 -5.18
N GLU A 57 60.84 22.57 -4.24
CA GLU A 57 61.14 22.37 -2.83
C GLU A 57 60.51 21.08 -2.36
N ALA A 58 61.35 20.16 -1.90
CA ALA A 58 60.95 19.00 -1.12
C ALA A 58 61.09 19.35 0.36
N GLY A 59 60.01 19.19 1.14
CA GLY A 59 59.99 19.58 2.56
C GLY A 59 58.97 18.79 3.38
N ASP A 60 59.52 17.87 4.17
CA ASP A 60 58.96 17.23 5.38
C ASP A 60 57.79 16.22 5.26
N PRO A 61 58.02 14.93 5.60
CA PRO A 61 57.00 13.88 5.60
C PRO A 61 56.68 13.33 7.01
N ASP A 62 56.04 14.09 7.91
CA ASP A 62 55.36 13.49 9.07
C ASP A 62 54.21 14.35 9.68
N GLY A 63 53.22 14.67 8.83
CA GLY A 63 51.95 15.28 9.26
C GLY A 63 50.91 14.22 9.61
N SER A 64 50.80 13.84 10.89
CA SER A 64 49.87 12.80 11.37
C SER A 64 48.38 13.18 11.21
N LEU A 65 47.83 12.93 10.02
CA LEU A 65 46.41 13.04 9.74
C LEU A 65 45.63 11.98 10.53
N SER A 66 45.12 12.41 11.69
CA SER A 66 44.12 11.67 12.46
C SER A 66 42.97 11.26 11.54
N PRO A 67 42.63 9.95 11.45
CA PRO A 67 41.51 9.51 10.62
C PRO A 67 40.20 9.94 11.28
N GLY A 68 39.75 11.14 10.92
CA GLY A 68 38.42 11.64 11.28
C GLY A 68 37.38 10.60 10.89
N ARG A 69 36.69 10.03 11.88
CA ARG A 69 35.60 9.07 11.69
C ARG A 69 34.40 9.76 11.03
N SER A 70 34.51 10.08 9.74
CA SER A 70 33.35 10.27 8.87
C SER A 70 32.68 8.90 8.73
N GLY A 71 31.82 8.56 9.67
CA GLY A 71 31.09 7.30 9.70
C GLY A 71 30.26 7.19 8.42
N ARG A 72 30.74 6.38 7.45
CA ARG A 72 29.94 6.01 6.27
C ARG A 72 28.60 5.50 6.80
N PRO A 73 27.45 6.10 6.42
CA PRO A 73 26.16 5.60 6.87
C PRO A 73 26.07 4.12 6.50
N SER A 74 25.69 3.29 7.47
CA SER A 74 25.75 1.84 7.27
C SER A 74 24.82 1.45 6.13
N ALA A 75 25.26 0.52 5.27
CA ALA A 75 24.45 0.07 4.14
C ALA A 75 23.08 -0.46 4.59
N PHE A 76 22.98 -1.02 5.80
CA PHE A 76 21.72 -1.40 6.41
C PHE A 76 20.85 -0.17 6.76
N GLY A 77 21.44 0.85 7.41
CA GLY A 77 20.75 2.08 7.79
C GLY A 77 20.16 2.85 6.62
N ASP A 78 20.88 3.01 5.51
CA ASP A 78 20.36 3.65 4.29
C ASP A 78 19.14 2.90 3.72
N GLY A 79 19.19 1.56 3.71
CA GLY A 79 18.08 0.73 3.26
C GLY A 79 16.84 0.84 4.16
N LEU A 80 17.03 0.83 5.48
CA LEU A 80 15.94 0.98 6.45
C LEU A 80 15.31 2.38 6.37
N ARG A 81 16.13 3.43 6.25
CA ARG A 81 15.66 4.82 6.10
C ARG A 81 14.82 4.99 4.83
N LEU A 82 15.29 4.42 3.71
CA LEU A 82 14.55 4.44 2.45
C LEU A 82 13.25 3.63 2.54
N ALA A 83 13.24 2.47 3.22
CA ALA A 83 12.02 1.68 3.43
C ALA A 83 10.96 2.46 4.21
N VAL A 84 11.34 3.06 5.35
CA VAL A 84 10.42 3.86 6.16
C VAL A 84 9.92 5.08 5.38
N GLY A 85 10.80 5.84 4.72
CA GLY A 85 10.41 7.04 3.98
C GLY A 85 9.61 6.79 2.69
N THR A 86 9.65 5.57 2.12
CA THR A 86 8.87 5.21 0.92
C THR A 86 7.56 4.47 1.22
N LEU A 87 7.47 3.80 2.37
CA LEU A 87 6.31 2.97 2.76
C LEU A 87 5.54 3.53 3.98
N SER A 88 5.86 4.76 4.42
CA SER A 88 5.15 5.47 5.48
C SER A 88 5.25 6.98 5.35
N VAL A 89 4.48 7.70 6.17
CA VAL A 89 4.48 9.17 6.31
C VAL A 89 5.73 9.72 6.99
N PHE A 90 6.47 8.90 7.75
CA PHE A 90 7.54 9.38 8.61
C PHE A 90 8.66 10.04 7.79
N PRO A 91 8.96 11.35 8.03
CA PRO A 91 9.92 12.09 7.22
C PRO A 91 11.35 11.71 7.60
N VAL A 92 11.83 10.61 7.03
CA VAL A 92 13.20 10.14 7.17
C VAL A 92 14.03 10.70 6.03
N ARG A 93 15.09 11.46 6.32
CA ARG A 93 16.04 11.94 5.30
C ARG A 93 16.65 10.72 4.60
N PRO A 94 16.39 10.50 3.29
CA PRO A 94 16.98 9.38 2.57
C PRO A 94 18.50 9.62 2.47
N GLY A 95 19.26 8.54 2.60
CA GLY A 95 20.70 8.54 2.29
C GLY A 95 20.91 8.40 0.79
N THR A 96 21.72 7.42 0.39
CA THR A 96 21.87 7.10 -1.04
C THR A 96 20.62 6.45 -1.63
N VAL A 97 20.05 7.06 -2.69
CA VAL A 97 18.89 6.51 -3.43
C VAL A 97 19.38 5.83 -4.71
N ASP A 98 19.92 4.61 -4.57
CA ASP A 98 20.37 3.77 -5.68
C ASP A 98 19.60 2.44 -5.76
N ARG A 99 19.76 1.68 -6.85
CA ARG A 99 19.10 0.36 -7.02
C ARG A 99 19.48 -0.64 -5.91
N ARG A 100 20.68 -0.52 -5.31
CA ARG A 100 21.10 -1.38 -4.19
C ARG A 100 20.36 -1.01 -2.90
N ALA A 101 20.13 0.28 -2.65
CA ALA A 101 19.38 0.80 -1.51
C ALA A 101 17.90 0.45 -1.67
N GLY A 102 17.35 0.60 -2.88
CA GLY A 102 16.02 0.11 -3.23
C GLY A 102 15.83 -1.38 -2.91
N GLY A 103 16.74 -2.25 -3.38
CA GLY A 103 16.68 -3.68 -3.07
C GLY A 103 16.78 -4.02 -1.58
N ARG A 104 17.63 -3.29 -0.83
CA ARG A 104 17.70 -3.41 0.65
C ARG A 104 16.40 -2.95 1.31
N ALA A 105 15.84 -1.81 0.89
CA ALA A 105 14.61 -1.25 1.42
C ALA A 105 13.42 -2.21 1.22
N MET A 106 13.27 -2.76 0.01
CA MET A 106 12.19 -3.71 -0.29
C MET A 106 12.37 -5.07 0.39
N ALA A 107 13.60 -5.48 0.71
CA ALA A 107 13.85 -6.65 1.56
C ALA A 107 13.49 -6.42 3.04
N LEU A 108 13.59 -5.18 3.52
CA LEU A 108 13.22 -4.77 4.89
C LEU A 108 11.76 -4.31 5.01
N ALA A 109 11.00 -4.24 3.91
CA ALA A 109 9.60 -3.81 3.91
C ALA A 109 8.71 -4.51 4.95
N PRO A 110 8.82 -5.84 5.21
CA PRO A 110 8.00 -6.51 6.22
C PRO A 110 8.16 -5.95 7.63
N LEU A 111 9.32 -5.38 7.98
CA LEU A 111 9.55 -4.69 9.26
C LEU A 111 8.75 -3.39 9.36
N VAL A 112 8.60 -2.65 8.24
CA VAL A 112 7.71 -1.49 8.17
C VAL A 112 6.25 -1.95 8.29
N GLY A 113 5.90 -3.09 7.71
CA GLY A 113 4.59 -3.73 7.90
C GLY A 113 4.31 -4.07 9.36
N ALA A 114 5.27 -4.67 10.07
CA ALA A 114 5.16 -4.97 11.50
C ALA A 114 5.00 -3.70 12.35
N LEU A 115 5.78 -2.65 12.06
CA LEU A 115 5.70 -1.36 12.76
C LEU A 115 4.33 -0.68 12.57
N LEU A 116 3.88 -0.55 11.32
CA LEU A 116 2.59 0.08 11.01
C LEU A 116 1.42 -0.72 11.56
N GLY A 117 1.46 -2.04 11.41
CA GLY A 117 0.47 -2.95 11.99
C GLY A 117 0.43 -2.87 13.52
N GLY A 118 1.59 -2.77 14.18
CA GLY A 118 1.68 -2.62 15.64
C GLY A 118 1.06 -1.31 16.14
N VAL A 119 1.32 -0.18 15.45
CA VAL A 119 0.69 1.11 15.80
C VAL A 119 -0.83 1.06 15.59
N ALA A 120 -1.30 0.51 14.46
CA ALA A 120 -2.73 0.37 14.21
C ALA A 120 -3.41 -0.64 15.16
N ALA A 121 -2.71 -1.68 15.60
CA ALA A 121 -3.17 -2.63 16.61
C ALA A 121 -3.28 -2.01 18.01
N VAL A 122 -2.40 -1.06 18.36
CA VAL A 122 -2.56 -0.26 19.60
C VAL A 122 -3.81 0.61 19.52
N VAL A 123 -4.07 1.27 18.39
CA VAL A 123 -5.32 2.05 18.18
C VAL A 123 -6.56 1.17 18.26
N LEU A 124 -6.54 0.00 17.61
CA LEU A 124 -7.61 -1.00 17.67
C LEU A 124 -7.90 -1.44 19.11
N SER A 125 -6.87 -1.91 19.83
CA SER A 125 -7.00 -2.37 21.21
C SER A 125 -7.46 -1.26 22.15
N ALA A 126 -6.96 -0.03 22.00
CA ALA A 126 -7.38 1.11 22.81
C ALA A 126 -8.85 1.48 22.56
N ALA A 127 -9.32 1.46 21.31
CA ALA A 127 -10.73 1.70 20.99
C ALA A 127 -11.63 0.61 21.60
N LEU A 128 -11.28 -0.67 21.45
CA LEU A 128 -12.01 -1.79 22.05
C LEU A 128 -12.04 -1.71 23.59
N TRP A 129 -10.92 -1.35 24.22
CA TRP A 129 -10.84 -1.16 25.68
C TRP A 129 -11.70 0.00 26.19
N LEU A 130 -11.87 1.05 25.38
CA LEU A 130 -12.80 2.16 25.64
C LEU A 130 -14.28 1.80 25.34
N GLY A 131 -14.58 0.55 24.96
CA GLY A 131 -15.94 0.07 24.68
C GLY A 131 -16.47 0.45 23.29
N VAL A 132 -15.60 0.88 22.36
CA VAL A 132 -15.97 1.13 20.96
C VAL A 132 -16.30 -0.20 20.26
N SER A 133 -17.32 -0.22 19.39
CA SER A 133 -17.69 -1.44 18.65
C SER A 133 -16.55 -1.91 17.72
N PRO A 134 -16.42 -3.23 17.44
CA PRO A 134 -15.37 -3.77 16.57
C PRO A 134 -15.38 -3.15 15.18
N LEU A 135 -16.56 -2.85 14.63
CA LEU A 135 -16.68 -2.18 13.34
C LEU A 135 -16.01 -0.80 13.34
N LEU A 136 -16.33 0.04 14.32
CA LEU A 136 -15.75 1.39 14.41
C LEU A 136 -14.27 1.34 14.81
N ALA A 137 -13.87 0.43 15.70
CA ALA A 137 -12.47 0.20 16.06
C ALA A 137 -11.63 -0.23 14.83
N SER A 138 -12.17 -1.10 13.97
CA SER A 138 -11.56 -1.50 12.70
C SER A 138 -11.45 -0.35 11.70
N VAL A 139 -12.49 0.50 11.58
CA VAL A 139 -12.43 1.73 10.76
C VAL A 139 -11.31 2.66 11.25
N LEU A 140 -11.17 2.87 12.56
CA LEU A 140 -10.10 3.68 13.15
C LEU A 140 -8.71 3.07 12.89
N ALA A 141 -8.57 1.75 12.96
CA ALA A 141 -7.31 1.05 12.71
C ALA A 141 -6.90 1.11 11.22
N VAL A 142 -7.82 0.85 10.29
CA VAL A 142 -7.58 0.98 8.84
C VAL A 142 -7.33 2.43 8.44
N GLY A 143 -8.10 3.38 9.00
CA GLY A 143 -7.87 4.81 8.84
C GLY A 143 -6.49 5.26 9.35
N THR A 144 -6.03 4.69 10.46
CA THR A 144 -4.67 4.91 10.97
C THR A 144 -3.60 4.46 9.97
N LEU A 145 -3.77 3.29 9.34
CA LEU A 145 -2.85 2.82 8.29
C LEU A 145 -2.87 3.72 7.04
N ALA A 146 -4.04 4.22 6.63
CA ALA A 146 -4.16 5.18 5.54
C ALA A 146 -3.40 6.48 5.87
N LEU A 147 -3.62 7.08 7.05
CA LEU A 147 -2.91 8.28 7.49
C LEU A 147 -1.39 8.06 7.59
N LEU A 148 -0.96 6.96 8.23
CA LEU A 148 0.46 6.61 8.38
C LEU A 148 1.16 6.25 7.06
N THR A 149 0.43 6.09 5.95
CA THR A 149 0.99 5.89 4.60
C THR A 149 0.71 7.07 3.66
N ARG A 150 0.08 8.15 4.13
CA ARG A 150 -0.48 9.24 3.29
C ARG A 150 -1.38 8.71 2.16
N ALA A 151 -2.08 7.61 2.41
CA ALA A 151 -2.89 6.84 1.47
C ALA A 151 -2.15 6.34 0.21
N LEU A 152 -0.81 6.43 0.11
CA LEU A 152 -0.04 6.08 -1.10
C LEU A 152 -0.29 4.66 -1.64
N HIS A 153 -0.63 3.72 -0.76
CA HIS A 153 -0.97 2.36 -1.17
C HIS A 153 -2.40 2.23 -1.73
N LEU A 154 -3.33 3.02 -1.19
CA LEU A 154 -4.74 3.09 -1.64
C LEU A 154 -4.84 3.85 -2.97
N ASP A 155 -4.09 4.95 -3.09
CA ASP A 155 -3.84 5.69 -4.33
C ASP A 155 -3.37 4.73 -5.43
N GLY A 156 -2.29 3.97 -5.16
CA GLY A 156 -1.78 2.97 -6.11
C GLY A 156 -2.73 1.80 -6.41
N LEU A 157 -3.61 1.44 -5.47
CA LEU A 157 -4.68 0.47 -5.70
C LEU A 157 -5.76 1.01 -6.65
N ALA A 158 -6.14 2.28 -6.49
CA ALA A 158 -7.10 2.95 -7.36
C ALA A 158 -6.53 3.13 -8.78
N ASP A 159 -5.32 3.69 -8.89
CA ASP A 159 -4.61 3.85 -10.17
C ASP A 159 -4.51 2.54 -10.93
N LEU A 160 -4.05 1.46 -10.26
CA LEU A 160 -3.92 0.17 -10.92
C LEU A 160 -5.27 -0.39 -11.37
N ALA A 161 -6.34 -0.15 -10.60
CA ALA A 161 -7.69 -0.58 -10.97
C ALA A 161 -8.21 0.18 -12.20
N ASP A 162 -8.05 1.49 -12.28
CA ASP A 162 -8.44 2.29 -13.45
C ASP A 162 -7.57 2.00 -14.66
N GLY A 163 -6.24 1.90 -14.50
CA GLY A 163 -5.31 1.50 -15.55
C GLY A 163 -5.65 0.12 -16.15
N LEU A 164 -5.85 -0.90 -15.31
CA LEU A 164 -6.22 -2.25 -15.78
C LEU A 164 -7.67 -2.36 -16.27
N GLY A 165 -8.59 -1.59 -15.69
CA GLY A 165 -10.02 -1.57 -16.01
C GLY A 165 -10.34 -0.84 -17.31
N SER A 166 -9.53 0.15 -17.68
CA SER A 166 -9.68 0.96 -18.90
C SER A 166 -9.71 0.17 -20.22
N GLY A 167 -9.24 -1.09 -20.21
CA GLY A 167 -9.11 -1.93 -21.41
C GLY A 167 -8.03 -1.47 -22.41
N ARG A 168 -7.36 -0.34 -22.17
CA ARG A 168 -6.43 0.30 -23.11
C ARG A 168 -5.13 -0.47 -23.34
N PRO A 169 -4.34 -0.13 -24.38
CA PRO A 169 -2.95 -0.57 -24.51
C PRO A 169 -2.10 -0.14 -23.32
N ALA A 170 -0.98 -0.85 -23.08
CA ALA A 170 -0.14 -0.69 -21.89
C ALA A 170 0.30 0.76 -21.62
N GLU A 171 0.73 1.49 -22.65
CA GLU A 171 1.18 2.88 -22.56
C GLU A 171 0.06 3.82 -22.10
N GLN A 172 -1.10 3.77 -22.77
CA GLN A 172 -2.29 4.56 -22.39
C GLN A 172 -2.81 4.20 -20.99
N ALA A 173 -2.75 2.92 -20.59
CA ALA A 173 -3.09 2.50 -19.25
C ALA A 173 -2.12 3.06 -18.19
N LEU A 174 -0.82 3.08 -18.49
CA LEU A 174 0.22 3.69 -17.64
C LEU A 174 0.15 5.22 -17.61
N ASP A 175 -0.49 5.86 -18.58
CA ASP A 175 -0.79 7.30 -18.58
C ASP A 175 -2.06 7.65 -17.79
N ILE A 176 -3.06 6.75 -17.77
CA ILE A 176 -4.20 6.85 -16.85
C ILE A 176 -3.70 6.82 -15.40
N MET A 177 -2.83 5.85 -15.07
CA MET A 177 -2.15 5.71 -13.75
C MET A 177 -1.17 6.85 -13.37
N LYS A 178 -1.15 7.97 -14.09
CA LYS A 178 -0.36 9.17 -13.73
C LYS A 178 -1.23 10.38 -13.45
N ARG A 179 -2.52 10.31 -13.80
CA ARG A 179 -3.42 11.46 -13.67
C ARG A 179 -3.88 11.56 -12.22
N SER A 180 -4.35 12.74 -11.84
CA SER A 180 -4.86 12.99 -10.49
C SER A 180 -6.37 12.77 -10.37
N ASP A 181 -7.06 12.42 -11.46
CA ASP A 181 -8.47 12.03 -11.46
C ASP A 181 -8.64 10.53 -11.20
N ILE A 182 -9.38 10.19 -10.14
CA ILE A 182 -9.79 8.81 -9.86
C ILE A 182 -10.96 8.41 -10.77
N GLY A 183 -10.87 7.22 -11.35
CA GLY A 183 -11.92 6.66 -12.19
C GLY A 183 -12.89 5.73 -11.44
N PRO A 184 -13.96 5.26 -12.11
CA PRO A 184 -14.96 4.40 -11.48
C PRO A 184 -14.41 3.05 -11.00
N PHE A 185 -13.39 2.49 -11.67
CA PHE A 185 -12.80 1.22 -11.24
C PHE A 185 -11.94 1.40 -10.00
N GLY A 186 -11.24 2.53 -9.88
CA GLY A 186 -10.53 2.94 -8.68
C GLY A 186 -11.48 3.07 -7.49
N VAL A 187 -12.55 3.85 -7.64
CA VAL A 187 -13.58 4.03 -6.58
C VAL A 187 -14.18 2.70 -6.14
N VAL A 188 -14.66 1.86 -7.07
CA VAL A 188 -15.27 0.56 -6.74
C VAL A 188 -14.26 -0.36 -6.06
N THR A 189 -13.01 -0.39 -6.52
CA THR A 189 -11.95 -1.22 -5.92
C THR A 189 -11.61 -0.76 -4.51
N LEU A 190 -11.50 0.55 -4.27
CA LEU A 190 -11.28 1.10 -2.93
C LEU A 190 -12.41 0.72 -1.97
N VAL A 191 -13.67 0.92 -2.37
CA VAL A 191 -14.84 0.59 -1.54
C VAL A 191 -14.87 -0.91 -1.19
N LEU A 192 -14.64 -1.79 -2.17
CA LEU A 192 -14.64 -3.24 -1.93
C LEU A 192 -13.45 -3.69 -1.08
N VAL A 193 -12.23 -3.21 -1.33
CA VAL A 193 -11.04 -3.63 -0.58
C VAL A 193 -11.05 -3.08 0.84
N LEU A 194 -11.38 -1.80 1.04
CA LEU A 194 -11.52 -1.22 2.38
C LEU A 194 -12.69 -1.86 3.15
N GLY A 195 -13.82 -2.12 2.47
CA GLY A 195 -14.95 -2.84 3.06
C GLY A 195 -14.58 -4.23 3.55
N VAL A 196 -13.86 -5.00 2.72
CA VAL A 196 -13.31 -6.32 3.11
C VAL A 196 -12.33 -6.21 4.27
N GLN A 197 -11.38 -5.27 4.24
CA GLN A 197 -10.41 -5.07 5.32
C GLN A 197 -11.10 -4.73 6.65
N VAL A 198 -12.08 -3.81 6.63
CA VAL A 198 -12.82 -3.39 7.83
C VAL A 198 -13.73 -4.49 8.36
N ALA A 199 -14.47 -5.19 7.49
CA ALA A 199 -15.37 -6.27 7.89
C ALA A 199 -14.61 -7.45 8.51
N ALA A 200 -13.60 -7.98 7.80
CA ALA A 200 -12.81 -9.10 8.29
C ALA A 200 -12.02 -8.74 9.57
N LEU A 201 -11.54 -7.49 9.70
CA LEU A 201 -10.91 -7.04 10.95
C LEU A 201 -11.92 -6.89 12.09
N ALA A 202 -13.16 -6.47 11.81
CA ALA A 202 -14.22 -6.36 12.82
C ALA A 202 -14.65 -7.74 13.33
N GLU A 203 -14.78 -8.73 12.44
CA GLU A 203 -15.04 -10.14 12.79
C GLU A 203 -13.89 -10.72 13.64
N ALA A 204 -12.64 -10.59 13.18
CA ALA A 204 -11.47 -11.03 13.95
C ALA A 204 -11.34 -10.30 15.31
N SER A 205 -11.77 -9.05 15.41
CA SER A 205 -11.78 -8.27 16.66
C SER A 205 -12.88 -8.72 17.61
N ALA A 206 -14.09 -9.02 17.10
CA ALA A 206 -15.17 -9.59 17.89
C ALA A 206 -14.82 -10.99 18.42
N ALA A 207 -14.11 -11.79 17.62
CA ALA A 207 -13.54 -13.08 18.03
C ALA A 207 -12.25 -12.95 18.89
N GLY A 208 -11.84 -11.73 19.24
CA GLY A 208 -10.77 -11.48 20.22
C GLY A 208 -9.34 -11.65 19.73
N TYR A 209 -9.07 -11.75 18.42
CA TYR A 209 -7.72 -11.86 17.84
C TYR A 209 -7.36 -10.79 16.80
N GLY A 210 -8.24 -9.80 16.58
CA GLY A 210 -8.09 -8.67 15.65
C GLY A 210 -6.71 -7.98 15.64
N PRO A 211 -6.11 -7.63 16.80
CA PRO A 211 -4.78 -7.03 16.85
C PRO A 211 -3.69 -7.87 16.17
N VAL A 212 -3.71 -9.19 16.35
CA VAL A 212 -2.73 -10.11 15.73
C VAL A 212 -3.01 -10.27 14.24
N ALA A 213 -4.28 -10.41 13.84
CA ALA A 213 -4.70 -10.46 12.44
C ALA A 213 -4.26 -9.20 11.67
N LEU A 214 -4.39 -8.02 12.28
CA LEU A 214 -3.97 -6.75 11.70
C LEU A 214 -2.46 -6.67 11.46
N VAL A 215 -1.63 -7.09 12.43
CA VAL A 215 -0.18 -7.16 12.25
C VAL A 215 0.18 -8.17 11.16
N ALA A 216 -0.44 -9.36 11.16
CA ALA A 216 -0.22 -10.39 10.14
C ALA A 216 -0.55 -9.87 8.73
N ALA A 217 -1.67 -9.17 8.57
CA ALA A 217 -2.07 -8.55 7.31
C ALA A 217 -1.09 -7.47 6.85
N CYS A 218 -0.66 -6.58 7.75
CA CYS A 218 0.31 -5.53 7.41
C CYS A 218 1.67 -6.11 7.00
N VAL A 219 2.19 -7.08 7.76
CA VAL A 219 3.43 -7.81 7.43
C VAL A 219 3.31 -8.50 6.07
N THR A 220 2.20 -9.20 5.82
CA THR A 220 1.94 -9.90 4.55
C THR A 220 1.89 -8.93 3.37
N GLY A 221 1.21 -7.79 3.53
CA GLY A 221 1.16 -6.72 2.53
C GLY A 221 2.54 -6.21 2.13
N ARG A 222 3.44 -5.98 3.11
CA ARG A 222 4.79 -5.50 2.80
C ARG A 222 5.72 -6.62 2.31
N LEU A 223 5.47 -7.87 2.70
CA LEU A 223 6.16 -9.05 2.13
C LEU A 223 5.78 -9.28 0.66
N ALA A 224 4.55 -8.95 0.25
CA ALA A 224 4.15 -8.95 -1.16
C ALA A 224 4.98 -7.97 -2.01
N ILE A 225 5.31 -6.78 -1.48
CA ILE A 225 6.24 -5.83 -2.11
C ILE A 225 7.62 -6.48 -2.29
N THR A 226 8.17 -7.12 -1.26
CA THR A 226 9.46 -7.85 -1.34
C THR A 226 9.48 -8.88 -2.48
N TRP A 227 8.41 -9.68 -2.61
CA TRP A 227 8.26 -10.67 -3.68
C TRP A 227 7.95 -10.07 -5.05
N ALA A 228 7.44 -8.85 -5.12
CA ALA A 228 7.20 -8.12 -6.36
C ALA A 228 8.49 -7.51 -6.93
N CYS A 229 9.38 -6.99 -6.08
CA CYS A 229 10.65 -6.38 -6.46
C CYS A 229 11.77 -7.38 -6.80
N ARG A 230 11.46 -8.68 -6.91
CA ARG A 230 12.46 -9.75 -7.08
C ARG A 230 13.11 -9.80 -8.47
N GLU A 231 14.28 -10.44 -8.54
CA GLU A 231 14.94 -10.85 -9.78
C GLU A 231 13.94 -11.45 -10.80
N GLY A 232 14.01 -10.99 -12.05
CA GLY A 232 13.11 -11.41 -13.14
C GLY A 232 11.75 -10.70 -13.19
N VAL A 233 11.55 -9.62 -12.42
CA VAL A 233 10.37 -8.74 -12.54
C VAL A 233 10.78 -7.40 -13.16
N PRO A 234 10.32 -7.06 -14.37
CA PRO A 234 10.66 -5.80 -15.04
C PRO A 234 9.89 -4.60 -14.45
N ALA A 235 10.46 -3.41 -14.61
CA ALA A 235 9.72 -2.15 -14.42
C ALA A 235 8.79 -1.90 -15.61
N ALA A 236 7.61 -1.33 -15.38
CA ALA A 236 6.65 -1.04 -16.46
C ALA A 236 7.08 0.15 -17.34
N ARG A 237 7.90 1.06 -16.82
CA ARG A 237 8.41 2.24 -17.52
C ARG A 237 9.83 2.60 -17.04
N PRO A 238 10.65 3.28 -17.85
CA PRO A 238 11.88 3.90 -17.37
C PRO A 238 11.56 5.01 -16.35
N GLY A 239 12.31 5.05 -15.25
CA GLY A 239 12.16 6.08 -14.20
C GLY A 239 11.05 5.85 -13.17
N GLY A 240 11.04 6.70 -12.14
CA GLY A 240 10.14 6.58 -10.97
C GLY A 240 10.49 5.42 -10.01
N LEU A 241 9.74 5.32 -8.92
CA LEU A 241 9.99 4.36 -7.84
C LEU A 241 10.04 2.90 -8.34
N GLY A 242 9.10 2.51 -9.21
CA GLY A 242 9.08 1.17 -9.81
C GLY A 242 10.41 0.81 -10.50
N ALA A 243 11.02 1.74 -11.23
CA ALA A 243 12.30 1.52 -11.90
C ALA A 243 13.49 1.45 -10.93
N THR A 244 13.43 2.06 -9.74
CA THR A 244 14.50 1.95 -8.75
C THR A 244 14.49 0.62 -8.00
N VAL A 245 13.34 -0.06 -7.90
CA VAL A 245 13.18 -1.29 -7.11
C VAL A 245 12.89 -2.58 -7.91
N ALA A 246 12.36 -2.49 -9.14
CA ALA A 246 12.08 -3.68 -9.94
C ALA A 246 13.36 -4.48 -10.26
N GLY A 247 13.32 -5.79 -10.03
CA GLY A 247 14.44 -6.69 -10.27
C GLY A 247 15.62 -6.55 -9.29
N THR A 248 15.43 -5.90 -8.13
CA THR A 248 16.53 -5.62 -7.17
C THR A 248 16.61 -6.59 -5.99
N VAL A 249 15.52 -7.26 -5.62
CA VAL A 249 15.50 -8.20 -4.50
C VAL A 249 15.95 -9.59 -4.97
N ARG A 250 17.04 -10.10 -4.39
CA ARG A 250 17.53 -11.45 -4.68
C ARG A 250 16.65 -12.51 -4.01
N ARG A 251 16.61 -13.73 -4.55
CA ARG A 251 15.78 -14.84 -4.01
C ARG A 251 16.08 -15.14 -2.53
N GLY A 252 17.35 -15.18 -2.14
CA GLY A 252 17.78 -15.46 -0.75
C GLY A 252 17.19 -14.48 0.28
N PRO A 253 17.41 -13.16 0.14
CA PRO A 253 16.76 -12.13 0.95
C PRO A 253 15.22 -12.21 1.00
N ALA A 254 14.54 -12.52 -0.11
CA ALA A 254 13.08 -12.68 -0.10
C ALA A 254 12.63 -13.90 0.73
N LEU A 255 13.35 -15.02 0.64
CA LEU A 255 13.12 -16.21 1.48
C LEU A 255 13.42 -15.93 2.95
N ALA A 256 14.53 -15.24 3.25
CA ALA A 256 14.88 -14.85 4.62
C ALA A 256 13.83 -13.89 5.23
N ALA A 257 13.38 -12.89 4.48
CA ALA A 257 12.31 -11.99 4.90
C ALA A 257 10.99 -12.75 5.14
N THR A 258 10.68 -13.76 4.33
CA THR A 258 9.51 -14.64 4.52
C THR A 258 9.64 -15.46 5.81
N ALA A 259 10.79 -16.12 6.03
CA ALA A 259 11.04 -16.93 7.22
C ALA A 259 11.00 -16.09 8.52
N LEU A 260 11.62 -14.90 8.51
CA LEU A 260 11.59 -13.97 9.64
C LEU A 260 10.18 -13.42 9.90
N SER A 261 9.39 -13.16 8.85
CA SER A 261 7.99 -12.75 8.99
C SER A 261 7.16 -13.85 9.64
N LEU A 262 7.28 -15.10 9.18
CA LEU A 262 6.56 -16.24 9.76
C LEU A 262 6.98 -16.51 11.20
N ALA A 263 8.28 -16.46 11.52
CA ALA A 263 8.78 -16.63 12.88
C ALA A 263 8.30 -15.50 13.82
N GLY A 264 8.35 -14.24 13.36
CA GLY A 264 7.87 -13.09 14.13
C GLY A 264 6.37 -13.14 14.40
N LEU A 265 5.56 -13.56 13.41
CA LEU A 265 4.13 -13.78 13.59
C LEU A 265 3.82 -14.95 14.52
N ALA A 266 4.56 -16.07 14.43
CA ALA A 266 4.40 -17.19 15.35
C ALA A 266 4.70 -16.77 16.81
N VAL A 267 5.75 -15.98 17.05
CA VAL A 267 6.07 -15.41 18.37
C VAL A 267 4.99 -14.45 18.85
N LEU A 268 4.51 -13.54 17.99
CA LEU A 268 3.43 -12.61 18.32
C LEU A 268 2.15 -13.36 18.71
N THR A 269 1.71 -14.32 17.91
CA THR A 269 0.53 -15.12 18.20
C THR A 269 0.70 -15.92 19.49
N SER A 270 1.88 -16.53 19.72
CA SER A 270 2.20 -17.25 20.97
C SER A 270 2.02 -16.34 22.19
N ALA A 271 2.63 -15.15 22.16
CA ALA A 271 2.60 -14.21 23.27
C ALA A 271 1.20 -13.59 23.48
N TYR A 272 0.44 -13.38 22.41
CA TYR A 272 -0.95 -12.91 22.48
C TYR A 272 -1.90 -13.98 23.03
N CYS A 273 -1.67 -15.26 22.67
CA CYS A 273 -2.39 -16.37 23.29
C CYS A 273 -2.12 -16.37 24.79
N LEU A 274 -0.85 -16.46 25.19
CA LEU A 274 -0.32 -16.49 26.58
C LEU A 274 -0.70 -15.29 27.47
N GLY A 275 -1.61 -14.41 27.04
CA GLY A 275 -2.10 -13.28 27.82
C GLY A 275 -1.16 -12.07 27.87
N ALA A 276 0.12 -12.24 27.50
CA ALA A 276 1.16 -11.22 27.61
C ALA A 276 0.90 -9.95 26.77
N LEU A 277 0.00 -10.00 25.79
CA LEU A 277 -0.46 -8.84 25.00
C LEU A 277 -1.98 -8.61 25.05
N ARG A 278 -2.72 -9.29 25.94
CA ARG A 278 -4.18 -9.13 26.04
C ARG A 278 -4.53 -7.90 26.89
N LEU A 279 -4.77 -6.78 26.23
CA LEU A 279 -5.46 -5.60 26.80
C LEU A 279 -6.99 -5.82 26.77
N LEU A 280 -7.47 -6.95 27.28
CA LEU A 280 -8.91 -7.14 27.49
C LEU A 280 -9.37 -6.21 28.63
N PRO A 281 -10.56 -5.60 28.54
CA PRO A 281 -11.19 -4.97 29.70
C PRO A 281 -11.34 -6.02 30.83
N PRO A 282 -11.32 -5.62 32.12
CA PRO A 282 -11.19 -6.56 33.24
C PRO A 282 -12.27 -7.65 33.37
N ASP A 283 -13.44 -7.43 32.78
CA ASP A 283 -14.61 -8.31 32.92
C ASP A 283 -15.35 -8.48 31.58
N ASP A 284 -16.15 -9.54 31.47
CA ASP A 284 -16.93 -9.98 30.30
C ASP A 284 -18.10 -9.05 29.89
N ALA A 285 -17.90 -7.74 29.95
CA ALA A 285 -18.87 -6.73 29.53
C ALA A 285 -19.00 -6.63 28.00
N PHE A 286 -17.97 -7.03 27.25
CA PHE A 286 -18.00 -7.01 25.78
C PHE A 286 -18.76 -8.21 25.20
N GLY A 287 -18.45 -9.44 25.64
CA GLY A 287 -19.13 -10.65 25.19
C GLY A 287 -20.65 -10.58 25.43
N ARG A 288 -21.05 -10.21 26.65
CA ARG A 288 -22.46 -10.02 27.02
C ARG A 288 -23.17 -8.98 26.17
N ARG A 289 -22.56 -7.84 25.87
CA ARG A 289 -23.17 -6.81 24.98
C ARG A 289 -23.25 -7.24 23.52
N TYR A 290 -22.35 -8.12 23.05
CA TYR A 290 -22.41 -8.62 21.69
C TYR A 290 -23.52 -9.68 21.54
N GLU A 291 -23.64 -10.60 22.50
CA GLU A 291 -24.78 -11.53 22.60
C GLU A 291 -26.12 -10.79 22.77
N GLU A 292 -26.16 -9.70 23.56
CA GLU A 292 -27.34 -8.83 23.70
C GLU A 292 -27.74 -8.13 22.38
N TYR A 293 -26.80 -7.89 21.46
CA TYR A 293 -27.08 -7.32 20.13
C TYR A 293 -27.43 -8.38 19.07
N THR A 294 -26.84 -9.57 19.12
CA THR A 294 -27.12 -10.66 18.16
C THR A 294 -28.31 -11.53 18.54
N SER A 295 -28.74 -11.55 19.81
CA SER A 295 -29.98 -12.21 20.25
C SER A 295 -31.27 -11.49 19.82
N VAL A 296 -31.18 -10.37 19.09
CA VAL A 296 -32.32 -9.61 18.56
C VAL A 296 -32.85 -10.19 17.22
N GLU A 297 -32.40 -11.37 16.79
CA GLU A 297 -33.15 -12.18 15.81
C GLU A 297 -34.33 -12.91 16.48
N GLY A 298 -35.31 -12.11 16.90
CA GLY A 298 -36.45 -12.56 17.69
C GLY A 298 -37.74 -11.76 17.42
N THR A 299 -37.93 -11.23 16.19
CA THR A 299 -39.21 -10.59 15.80
C THR A 299 -40.32 -11.62 15.57
N GLY A 300 -40.72 -12.30 16.66
CA GLY A 300 -41.96 -13.06 16.77
C GLY A 300 -42.95 -12.29 17.65
N ILE A 301 -44.10 -11.94 17.10
CA ILE A 301 -45.19 -11.27 17.83
C ILE A 301 -45.70 -12.21 18.93
N GLY A 302 -45.54 -11.87 20.21
CA GLY A 302 -45.99 -12.73 21.31
C GLY A 302 -45.90 -12.17 22.74
N SER A 303 -47.06 -11.79 23.28
CA SER A 303 -47.42 -11.75 24.71
C SER A 303 -46.77 -10.72 25.67
N TYR A 304 -47.62 -9.87 26.25
CA TYR A 304 -47.34 -9.11 27.48
C TYR A 304 -47.59 -9.98 28.72
N ALA A 305 -46.56 -10.69 29.20
CA ALA A 305 -46.43 -11.30 30.52
C ALA A 305 -44.97 -11.78 30.68
N GLN A 306 -44.22 -11.59 31.77
CA GLN A 306 -44.54 -11.16 33.14
C GLN A 306 -43.62 -10.01 33.60
N LEU A 307 -44.12 -9.12 34.45
CA LEU A 307 -43.31 -8.27 35.33
C LEU A 307 -43.37 -8.85 36.75
N GLU A 308 -42.50 -9.78 37.09
CA GLU A 308 -42.37 -10.31 38.45
C GLU A 308 -40.90 -10.46 38.87
N GLY A 309 -40.54 -9.61 39.85
CA GLY A 309 -39.40 -9.64 40.76
C GLY A 309 -38.12 -10.43 40.44
N THR A 310 -37.00 -9.73 40.49
CA THR A 310 -35.82 -10.21 41.23
C THR A 310 -35.06 -9.02 41.82
N GLU A 311 -34.47 -9.22 43.01
CA GLU A 311 -33.93 -8.15 43.85
C GLU A 311 -32.61 -7.57 43.33
N ALA A 312 -32.34 -6.32 43.71
CA ALA A 312 -31.05 -5.68 43.49
C ALA A 312 -30.09 -6.06 44.64
N ASP A 313 -28.94 -6.65 44.31
CA ASP A 313 -27.87 -6.97 45.26
C ASP A 313 -26.62 -6.07 44.96
N PRO A 314 -25.83 -5.67 45.97
CA PRO A 314 -25.02 -4.46 45.88
C PRO A 314 -23.68 -4.64 45.18
N VAL A 315 -23.26 -3.57 44.48
CA VAL A 315 -21.95 -3.47 43.83
C VAL A 315 -20.82 -3.59 44.86
N ARG A 316 -20.12 -4.73 44.84
CA ARG A 316 -18.88 -4.94 45.57
C ARG A 316 -17.71 -4.35 44.77
N SER A 317 -17.16 -3.23 45.25
CA SER A 317 -15.99 -2.59 44.67
C SER A 317 -14.70 -3.29 45.10
N ASP A 318 -14.22 -4.24 44.30
CA ASP A 318 -12.90 -4.85 44.51
C ASP A 318 -11.82 -4.26 43.57
N VAL A 319 -10.60 -4.23 44.08
CA VAL A 319 -9.51 -3.35 43.65
C VAL A 319 -8.73 -3.91 42.44
N VAL A 320 -8.19 -3.00 41.62
CA VAL A 320 -7.32 -3.30 40.48
C VAL A 320 -6.20 -4.30 40.85
N GLY A 321 -6.32 -5.52 40.35
CA GLY A 321 -5.29 -6.55 40.43
C GLY A 321 -4.85 -6.99 39.04
N VAL A 322 -3.56 -6.81 38.73
CA VAL A 322 -2.95 -7.49 37.57
C VAL A 322 -2.75 -8.95 37.95
N SER A 323 -3.79 -9.76 37.72
CA SER A 323 -3.72 -11.20 37.95
C SER A 323 -3.01 -11.87 36.78
N LEU A 324 -1.80 -12.36 37.01
CA LEU A 324 -1.19 -13.36 36.13
C LEU A 324 -1.94 -14.67 36.36
N ALA A 325 -2.92 -14.97 35.49
CA ALA A 325 -3.63 -16.24 35.52
C ALA A 325 -2.61 -17.40 35.48
N PRO A 326 -2.73 -18.42 36.35
CA PRO A 326 -1.82 -19.54 36.34
C PRO A 326 -1.94 -20.29 35.01
N ALA A 327 -0.80 -20.69 34.43
CA ALA A 327 -0.71 -21.31 33.10
C ALA A 327 -1.34 -22.73 33.00
N ALA A 328 -2.16 -23.14 33.98
CA ALA A 328 -2.84 -24.42 34.05
C ALA A 328 -4.25 -24.41 33.42
N ASP A 329 -4.93 -23.26 33.41
CA ASP A 329 -6.31 -23.10 32.89
C ASP A 329 -6.34 -22.51 31.47
N LEU A 330 -5.41 -22.95 30.61
CA LEU A 330 -5.43 -22.59 29.19
C LEU A 330 -6.47 -23.48 28.48
N PRO A 331 -7.54 -22.93 27.88
CA PRO A 331 -8.58 -23.75 27.27
C PRO A 331 -8.04 -24.61 26.12
N ALA A 332 -8.69 -25.74 25.84
CA ALA A 332 -8.26 -26.70 24.82
C ALA A 332 -8.18 -26.15 23.37
N SER A 333 -8.65 -24.91 23.13
CA SER A 333 -8.50 -24.19 21.87
C SER A 333 -7.06 -23.79 21.53
N TRP A 334 -6.12 -23.93 22.46
CA TRP A 334 -4.69 -23.58 22.29
C TRP A 334 -3.89 -24.67 21.56
N SER A 335 -4.51 -25.24 20.53
CA SER A 335 -3.88 -26.24 19.67
C SER A 335 -2.66 -25.64 18.95
N PRO A 336 -1.64 -26.45 18.59
CA PRO A 336 -0.49 -25.98 17.82
C PRO A 336 -0.87 -25.37 16.46
N LEU A 337 -2.09 -25.59 15.95
CA LEU A 337 -2.63 -24.90 14.77
C LEU A 337 -2.65 -23.37 14.93
N VAL A 338 -2.81 -22.87 16.16
CA VAL A 338 -2.77 -21.43 16.46
C VAL A 338 -1.39 -20.82 16.15
N LEU A 339 -0.31 -21.59 16.34
CA LEU A 339 1.05 -21.20 15.93
C LEU A 339 1.21 -21.15 14.40
N PHE A 340 0.40 -21.93 13.67
CA PHE A 340 0.42 -21.97 12.21
C PHE A 340 -0.44 -20.88 11.55
N LEU A 341 -1.25 -20.10 12.27
CA LEU A 341 -2.19 -19.12 11.69
C LEU A 341 -1.56 -18.04 10.80
N GLY A 342 -0.31 -17.65 11.08
CA GLY A 342 0.42 -16.75 10.21
C GLY A 342 0.67 -17.35 8.81
N LEU A 343 0.78 -18.67 8.70
CA LEU A 343 1.16 -19.36 7.47
C LEU A 343 0.08 -19.35 6.38
N PRO A 344 -1.20 -19.76 6.61
CA PRO A 344 -2.22 -19.69 5.58
C PRO A 344 -2.61 -18.25 5.25
N ALA A 345 -2.59 -17.33 6.22
CA ALA A 345 -2.84 -15.91 5.98
C ALA A 345 -1.75 -15.28 5.09
N VAL A 346 -0.47 -15.52 5.40
CA VAL A 346 0.66 -15.09 4.55
C VAL A 346 0.59 -15.76 3.18
N ALA A 347 0.27 -17.05 3.11
CA ALA A 347 0.16 -17.78 1.84
C ALA A 347 -0.98 -17.25 0.95
N ALA A 348 -2.16 -16.98 1.51
CA ALA A 348 -3.30 -16.41 0.80
C ALA A 348 -2.99 -14.99 0.29
N GLY A 349 -2.44 -14.13 1.14
CA GLY A 349 -2.04 -12.77 0.75
C GLY A 349 -0.96 -12.75 -0.34
N LEU A 350 0.09 -13.56 -0.20
CA LEU A 350 1.13 -13.70 -1.22
C LEU A 350 0.60 -14.33 -2.51
N LEU A 351 -0.35 -15.27 -2.45
CA LEU A 351 -0.99 -15.85 -3.62
C LEU A 351 -1.79 -14.79 -4.39
N ALA A 352 -2.67 -14.06 -3.71
CA ALA A 352 -3.50 -12.99 -4.28
C ALA A 352 -2.64 -11.90 -4.95
N ALA A 353 -1.62 -11.39 -4.23
CA ALA A 353 -0.65 -10.47 -4.81
C ALA A 353 0.14 -11.10 -5.96
N SER A 354 0.52 -12.38 -5.91
CA SER A 354 1.22 -13.01 -7.03
C SER A 354 0.37 -13.07 -8.30
N VAL A 355 -0.95 -13.24 -8.18
CA VAL A 355 -1.92 -13.23 -9.29
C VAL A 355 -2.07 -11.81 -9.85
N LEU A 356 -2.29 -10.81 -8.99
CA LEU A 356 -2.38 -9.41 -9.40
C LEU A 356 -1.09 -8.94 -10.08
N ARG A 357 0.08 -9.28 -9.53
CA ARG A 357 1.39 -8.96 -10.13
C ARG A 357 1.57 -9.62 -11.49
N ARG A 358 1.15 -10.89 -11.65
CA ARG A 358 1.15 -11.57 -12.97
C ARG A 358 0.20 -10.88 -13.95
N ARG A 359 -0.93 -10.32 -13.50
CA ARG A 359 -1.85 -9.53 -14.34
C ARG A 359 -1.21 -8.20 -14.74
N ALA A 360 -0.68 -7.44 -13.79
CA ALA A 360 0.01 -6.17 -14.03
C ALA A 360 1.17 -6.33 -15.02
N VAL A 361 2.11 -7.25 -14.79
CA VAL A 361 3.25 -7.50 -15.68
C VAL A 361 2.80 -7.88 -17.10
N ARG A 362 1.73 -8.69 -17.26
CA ARG A 362 1.21 -9.08 -18.58
C ARG A 362 0.44 -7.96 -19.30
N ARG A 363 -0.13 -6.99 -18.57
CA ARG A 363 -0.95 -5.91 -19.15
C ARG A 363 -0.21 -4.58 -19.31
N LEU A 364 0.80 -4.33 -18.48
CA LEU A 364 1.54 -3.06 -18.39
C LEU A 364 3.04 -3.23 -18.70
N GLY A 365 3.51 -4.45 -19.00
CA GLY A 365 4.92 -4.75 -19.28
C GLY A 365 5.81 -4.87 -18.04
N GLY A 366 5.33 -4.51 -16.83
CA GLY A 366 6.11 -4.61 -15.60
C GLY A 366 5.37 -4.13 -14.35
N ILE A 367 6.12 -3.62 -13.37
CA ILE A 367 5.59 -2.99 -12.15
C ILE A 367 5.91 -1.48 -12.08
N THR A 368 5.01 -0.70 -11.48
CA THR A 368 5.20 0.70 -11.06
C THR A 368 5.26 0.79 -9.52
N GLY A 369 5.31 2.00 -8.94
CA GLY A 369 5.15 2.17 -7.49
C GLY A 369 3.71 1.87 -7.04
N ASP A 370 2.77 2.37 -7.83
CA ASP A 370 1.32 2.21 -7.73
C ASP A 370 0.94 0.71 -7.72
N VAL A 371 1.55 -0.10 -8.59
CA VAL A 371 1.44 -1.57 -8.56
C VAL A 371 1.89 -2.16 -7.22
N LEU A 372 2.95 -1.64 -6.58
CA LEU A 372 3.41 -2.14 -5.27
C LEU A 372 2.43 -1.78 -4.16
N GLY A 373 1.82 -0.59 -4.20
CA GLY A 373 0.74 -0.18 -3.31
C GLY A 373 -0.46 -1.12 -3.41
N ALA A 374 -0.97 -1.31 -4.64
CA ALA A 374 -2.07 -2.23 -4.93
C ALA A 374 -1.81 -3.66 -4.44
N LEU A 375 -0.58 -4.15 -4.61
CA LEU A 375 -0.16 -5.48 -4.14
C LEU A 375 -0.14 -5.58 -2.62
N ALA A 376 0.25 -4.53 -1.91
CA ALA A 376 0.26 -4.50 -0.45
C ALA A 376 -1.15 -4.59 0.13
N GLU A 377 -2.09 -3.81 -0.40
CA GLU A 377 -3.48 -3.79 0.09
C GLU A 377 -4.25 -5.04 -0.32
N THR A 378 -4.03 -5.56 -1.53
CA THR A 378 -4.58 -6.85 -1.97
C THR A 378 -4.11 -8.00 -1.08
N ALA A 379 -2.82 -8.03 -0.73
CA ALA A 379 -2.26 -9.05 0.14
C ALA A 379 -2.75 -8.91 1.60
N ALA A 380 -2.90 -7.68 2.11
CA ALA A 380 -3.45 -7.44 3.44
C ALA A 380 -4.93 -7.85 3.53
N ALA A 381 -5.76 -7.50 2.55
CA ALA A 381 -7.18 -7.88 2.50
C ALA A 381 -7.36 -9.41 2.41
N ALA A 382 -6.60 -10.09 1.55
CA ALA A 382 -6.63 -11.54 1.43
C ALA A 382 -6.08 -12.27 2.66
N ALA A 383 -5.11 -11.67 3.38
CA ALA A 383 -4.63 -12.20 4.65
C ALA A 383 -5.70 -12.07 5.77
N LEU A 384 -6.40 -10.93 5.88
CA LEU A 384 -7.50 -10.76 6.83
C LEU A 384 -8.65 -11.75 6.54
N LEU A 385 -9.06 -11.89 5.28
CA LEU A 385 -10.08 -12.89 4.89
C LEU A 385 -9.66 -14.31 5.27
N ALA A 386 -8.40 -14.67 5.07
CA ALA A 386 -7.88 -15.99 5.47
C ALA A 386 -7.78 -16.15 7.01
N CYS A 387 -7.58 -15.07 7.77
CA CYS A 387 -7.65 -15.11 9.23
C CYS A 387 -9.08 -15.29 9.78
N VAL A 388 -10.12 -14.92 9.02
CA VAL A 388 -11.53 -15.12 9.39
C VAL A 388 -12.04 -16.47 8.88
N ALA A 389 -11.81 -16.80 7.62
CA ALA A 389 -12.33 -18.03 7.00
C ALA A 389 -11.70 -19.35 7.50
N LEU A 390 -10.78 -19.28 8.46
CA LEU A 390 -10.07 -20.42 9.07
C LEU A 390 -10.23 -20.48 10.60
N TRP A 391 -11.18 -19.71 11.16
CA TRP A 391 -11.48 -19.64 12.59
C TRP A 391 -12.98 -19.85 12.86
#